data_AF-A0A453APP6-F1
#
_entry.id   AF-A0A453APP6-F1
#
_cell.length_a   1.000
_cell.length_b   1.000
_cell.length_c   1.000
_cell.angle_alpha   90.00
_cell.angle_beta   90.00
_cell.angle_gamma   90.00
#
_symmetry.space_group_name_H-M   'P 1'
#
loop_
_entity.id
_entity.type
_entity.pdbx_description
1 polymer ?
#
loop_
_entity_poly.entity_id
_entity_poly.type
_entity_poly.pdbx_seq_one_letter_code
_entity_poly.pdbx_strand_id
1 'polypeptide(L)'
;LQSKTLAQVTARPNDSPFWKGLMRMKALFFHRVKFFVGNGMTTRFWEDTWLGKTPLAIQYPNLYNIVQRKEDYVGTVLQSVPLNIQFRRSLVGERWN
;
A
#
# COMPACT_ATOMS: atom_id res chain seq x y z
N LEU A 1 0.16 -7.79 21.11
CA LEU A 1 1.11 -8.08 20.02
C LEU A 1 0.57 -7.46 18.74
N GLN A 2 1.32 -6.59 18.05
CA GLN A 2 0.90 -6.14 16.72
C GLN A 2 1.21 -7.25 15.70
N SER A 3 0.18 -7.90 15.17
CA SER A 3 0.31 -8.86 14.07
C SER A 3 0.61 -8.11 12.77
N LYS A 4 1.89 -7.83 12.52
CA LYS A 4 2.32 -7.27 11.25
C LYS A 4 2.32 -8.35 10.18
N THR A 5 1.74 -8.06 9.03
CA THR A 5 1.79 -8.98 7.89
C THR A 5 3.19 -8.99 7.27
N LEU A 6 3.52 -10.03 6.51
CA LEU A 6 4.79 -10.09 5.77
C LEU A 6 4.99 -8.82 4.93
N ALA A 7 3.91 -8.27 4.37
CA ALA A 7 3.89 -7.04 3.57
C ALA A 7 4.41 -5.80 4.33
N GLN A 8 4.20 -5.73 5.65
CA GLN A 8 4.56 -4.58 6.51
C GLN A 8 5.96 -4.67 7.14
N VAL A 9 6.57 -5.84 7.13
CA VAL A 9 7.92 -6.02 7.70
C VAL A 9 8.97 -5.46 6.74
N THR A 10 10.04 -4.84 7.25
CA THR A 10 11.22 -4.39 6.49
C THR A 10 12.49 -5.02 7.06
N ALA A 11 13.50 -5.27 6.22
CA ALA A 11 14.79 -5.78 6.70
C ALA A 11 15.52 -4.72 7.53
N ARG A 12 16.17 -5.14 8.61
CA ARG A 12 16.97 -4.30 9.51
C ARG A 12 18.46 -4.59 9.36
N PRO A 13 19.35 -3.63 9.71
CA PRO A 13 20.79 -3.82 9.61
C PRO A 13 21.31 -5.04 10.39
N ASN A 14 20.71 -5.32 11.55
CA ASN A 14 21.11 -6.43 12.43
C ASN A 14 20.40 -7.75 12.12
N ASP A 15 19.58 -7.83 11.05
CA ASP A 15 18.91 -9.07 10.68
C ASP A 15 19.89 -10.10 10.12
N SER A 16 19.55 -11.38 10.29
CA SER A 16 20.32 -12.49 9.76
C SER A 16 20.43 -12.41 8.22
N PRO A 17 21.53 -12.93 7.63
CA PRO A 17 21.68 -12.98 6.17
C PRO A 17 20.49 -13.66 5.47
N PHE A 18 19.94 -14.70 6.10
CA PHE A 18 18.72 -15.39 5.62
C PHE A 18 17.53 -14.43 5.54
N TRP A 19 17.24 -13.69 6.61
CA TRP A 19 16.12 -12.74 6.63
C TRP A 19 16.30 -11.64 5.58
N LYS A 20 17.52 -11.10 5.44
CA LYS A 20 17.81 -10.11 4.39
C LYS A 20 17.56 -10.66 2.99
N GLY A 21 17.92 -11.92 2.73
CA GLY A 21 17.62 -12.63 1.48
C GLY A 21 16.11 -12.77 1.24
N LEU A 22 15.37 -13.24 2.25
CA LEU A 22 13.92 -13.37 2.19
C LEU A 22 13.23 -12.04 1.89
N MET A 23 13.69 -10.95 2.49
CA MET A 23 13.14 -9.60 2.27
C MET A 23 13.38 -9.05 0.88
N ARG A 24 14.49 -9.41 0.23
CA ARG A 24 14.72 -9.08 -1.19
C ARG A 24 13.72 -9.81 -2.09
N MET A 25 13.50 -11.10 -1.85
CA MET A 25 12.52 -11.88 -2.61
C MET A 25 11.08 -11.38 -2.38
N LYS A 26 10.75 -11.01 -1.14
CA LYS A 26 9.46 -10.39 -0.82
C LYS A 26 9.18 -9.18 -1.72
N ALA A 27 10.10 -8.23 -1.84
CA ALA A 27 9.89 -7.03 -2.65
C ALA A 27 9.60 -7.38 -4.13
N LEU A 28 10.33 -8.35 -4.69
CA LEU A 28 10.11 -8.82 -6.07
C LEU A 28 8.74 -9.51 -6.22
N PHE A 29 8.36 -10.33 -5.24
CA PHE A 29 7.08 -11.05 -5.24
C PHE A 29 5.89 -10.08 -5.26
N PHE A 30 5.84 -9.11 -4.34
CA PHE A 30 4.74 -8.13 -4.27
C PHE A 30 4.63 -7.25 -5.52
N HIS A 31 5.73 -7.04 -6.24
CA HIS A 31 5.70 -6.31 -7.51
C HIS A 31 5.09 -7.13 -8.67
N ARG A 32 5.14 -8.46 -8.60
CA ARG A 32 4.68 -9.36 -9.67
C ARG A 32 3.29 -9.96 -9.43
N VAL A 33 2.81 -9.90 -8.20
CA VAL A 33 1.52 -10.48 -7.80
C VAL A 33 0.43 -9.42 -7.83
N LYS A 34 -0.76 -9.85 -8.29
CA LYS A 34 -2.00 -9.08 -8.15
C LYS A 34 -2.86 -9.68 -7.05
N PHE A 35 -3.37 -8.83 -6.15
CA PHE A 35 -4.25 -9.21 -5.07
C PHE A 35 -5.70 -9.11 -5.52
N PHE A 36 -6.44 -10.21 -5.39
CA PHE A 36 -7.90 -10.18 -5.52
C PHE A 36 -8.50 -9.66 -4.22
N VAL A 37 -9.29 -8.60 -4.31
CA VAL A 37 -9.89 -7.96 -3.15
C VAL A 37 -11.16 -8.72 -2.77
N GLY A 38 -11.14 -9.38 -1.61
CA GLY A 38 -12.34 -9.87 -0.93
C GLY A 38 -12.99 -8.77 -0.10
N ASN A 39 -13.01 -8.91 1.23
CA ASN A 39 -13.45 -7.83 2.14
C ASN A 39 -12.47 -6.65 2.24
N GLY A 40 -11.31 -6.74 1.58
CA GLY A 40 -10.31 -5.69 1.50
C GLY A 40 -9.56 -5.39 2.80
N MET A 41 -9.76 -6.15 3.89
CA MET A 41 -9.14 -5.88 5.20
C MET A 41 -7.69 -6.37 5.33
N THR A 42 -7.18 -7.07 4.31
CA THR A 42 -5.81 -7.61 4.26
C THR A 42 -4.99 -7.07 3.09
N THR A 43 -5.59 -6.22 2.24
CA THR A 43 -4.97 -5.68 1.04
C THR A 43 -4.73 -4.20 1.26
N ARG A 44 -3.48 -3.75 1.14
CA ARG A 44 -3.11 -2.35 1.37
C ARG A 44 -3.47 -1.51 0.16
N PHE A 45 -4.15 -0.40 0.39
CA PHE A 45 -4.72 0.42 -0.67
C PHE A 45 -3.64 1.00 -1.60
N TRP A 46 -2.53 1.50 -1.04
CA TRP A 46 -1.49 2.15 -1.83
C TRP A 46 -0.41 1.20 -2.35
N GLU A 47 -0.04 0.21 -1.55
CA GLU A 47 1.22 -0.52 -1.73
C GLU A 47 1.06 -1.90 -2.37
N ASP A 48 -0.14 -2.48 -2.32
CA ASP A 48 -0.40 -3.76 -2.98
C ASP A 48 -0.99 -3.54 -4.37
N THR A 49 -0.62 -4.39 -5.33
CA THR A 49 -1.21 -4.35 -6.67
C THR A 49 -2.58 -5.02 -6.63
N TRP A 50 -3.63 -4.27 -6.33
CA TRP A 50 -5.01 -4.78 -6.35
C TRP A 50 -5.85 -4.17 -7.48
N LEU A 51 -5.48 -2.96 -7.91
CA LEU A 51 -6.09 -2.25 -9.03
C LEU A 51 -5.06 -2.06 -10.16
N GLY A 52 -5.43 -2.39 -11.40
CA GLY A 52 -4.54 -2.27 -12.55
C GLY A 52 -3.41 -3.31 -12.56
N LYS A 53 -2.21 -2.89 -12.97
CA LYS A 53 -1.01 -3.74 -13.15
C LYS A 53 0.12 -3.46 -12.15
N THR A 54 0.09 -2.31 -11.47
CA THR A 54 1.10 -1.88 -10.51
C THR A 54 0.43 -1.25 -9.28
N PRO A 55 1.11 -1.15 -8.12
CA PRO A 55 0.56 -0.49 -6.95
C PRO A 55 0.24 0.99 -7.22
N LEU A 56 -0.81 1.53 -6.58
CA LEU A 56 -1.20 2.93 -6.74
C LEU A 56 -0.09 3.90 -6.29
N ALA A 57 0.72 3.52 -5.31
CA ALA A 57 1.88 4.30 -4.87
C ALA A 57 2.91 4.51 -5.99
N ILE A 58 3.04 3.55 -6.91
CA ILE A 58 3.95 3.64 -8.07
C ILE A 58 3.30 4.43 -9.21
N GLN A 59 1.99 4.24 -9.44
CA GLN A 59 1.27 4.95 -10.49
C GLN A 59 1.12 6.45 -10.20
N TYR A 60 0.92 6.82 -8.93
CA TYR A 60 0.65 8.19 -8.50
C TYR A 60 1.61 8.66 -7.40
N PRO A 61 2.92 8.78 -7.67
CA PRO A 61 3.93 9.06 -6.64
C PRO A 61 3.71 10.42 -5.94
N ASN A 62 3.27 11.44 -6.70
CA ASN A 62 2.97 12.77 -6.16
C ASN A 62 1.80 12.75 -5.16
N LEU A 63 0.78 11.93 -5.44
CA LEU A 63 -0.38 11.77 -4.57
C LEU A 63 0.00 10.95 -3.34
N TYR A 64 0.72 9.85 -3.52
CA TYR A 64 1.18 9.00 -2.41
C TYR A 64 2.11 9.76 -1.43
N ASN A 65 2.92 10.70 -1.92
CA ASN A 65 3.79 11.52 -1.08
C ASN A 65 3.02 12.40 -0.08
N ILE A 66 1.76 12.71 -0.37
CA ILE A 66 0.92 13.56 0.47
C ILE A 66 -0.09 12.77 1.29
N VAL A 67 -0.16 11.46 1.13
CA VAL A 67 -1.01 10.59 1.94
C VAL A 67 -0.49 10.56 3.38
N GLN A 68 -1.39 10.72 4.35
CA GLN A 68 -1.06 10.59 5.77
C GLN A 68 -0.98 9.12 6.20
N ARG A 69 -1.93 8.30 5.74
CA ARG A 69 -2.08 6.89 6.12
C ARG A 69 -1.77 5.97 4.94
N LYS A 70 -0.50 5.60 4.81
CA LYS A 70 -0.01 4.77 3.68
C LYS A 70 -0.37 3.28 3.83
N GLU A 71 -0.54 2.84 5.07
CA GLU A 71 -0.82 1.45 5.44
C GLU A 71 -2.32 1.12 5.52
N ASP A 72 -3.20 2.04 5.12
CA ASP A 72 -4.64 1.79 5.15
C ASP A 72 -5.03 0.68 4.16
N TYR A 73 -6.01 -0.12 4.59
CA TYR A 73 -6.52 -1.24 3.82
C TYR A 73 -7.61 -0.81 2.83
N VAL A 74 -7.75 -1.55 1.74
CA VAL A 74 -8.77 -1.31 0.72
C VAL A 74 -10.17 -1.29 1.33
N GLY A 75 -10.46 -2.22 2.24
CA GLY A 75 -11.75 -2.29 2.92
C GLY A 75 -12.07 -1.03 3.73
N THR A 76 -11.09 -0.49 4.44
CA THR A 76 -11.23 0.75 5.23
C THR A 76 -11.40 1.98 4.34
N VAL A 77 -10.61 2.07 3.26
CA VAL A 77 -10.63 3.23 2.35
C VAL A 77 -11.93 3.31 1.57
N LEU A 78 -12.43 2.17 1.10
CA LEU A 78 -13.65 2.06 0.29
C LEU A 78 -14.94 1.99 1.13
N GLN A 79 -14.85 2.02 2.47
CA GLN A 79 -16.00 1.89 3.36
C GLN A 79 -16.99 3.07 3.26
N SER A 80 -16.52 4.25 2.84
CA SER A 80 -17.32 5.47 2.79
C SER A 80 -17.20 6.18 1.43
N VAL A 81 -18.21 6.99 1.13
CA VAL A 81 -18.17 7.99 0.05
C VAL A 81 -18.38 9.37 0.69
N PRO A 82 -17.40 10.30 0.58
CA PRO A 82 -16.13 10.18 -0.12
C PRO A 82 -15.16 9.18 0.55
N LEU A 83 -14.14 8.74 -0.21
CA LEU A 83 -13.13 7.78 0.23
C LEU A 83 -12.49 8.22 1.57
N ASN A 84 -12.28 7.26 2.47
CA ASN A 84 -11.64 7.50 3.77
C ASN A 84 -10.12 7.62 3.63
N ILE A 85 -9.65 8.66 2.93
CA ILE A 85 -8.24 8.94 2.69
C ILE A 85 -7.89 10.32 3.24
N GLN A 86 -6.81 10.40 4.02
CA GLN A 86 -6.32 11.63 4.61
C GLN A 86 -5.04 12.09 3.90
N PHE A 87 -5.02 13.37 3.51
CA PHE A 87 -3.87 14.00 2.87
C PHE A 87 -3.25 15.08 3.76
N ARG A 88 -1.95 15.32 3.63
CA ARG A 88 -1.20 16.37 4.36
C ARG A 88 -1.48 17.77 3.82
N ARG A 89 -2.05 17.87 2.62
CA ARG A 89 -2.45 19.13 1.97
C ARG A 89 -3.72 18.90 1.15
N SER A 90 -4.44 19.97 0.87
CA SER A 90 -5.63 19.92 0.01
C SER A 90 -5.25 19.45 -1.39
N LEU A 91 -6.10 18.65 -2.00
CA LEU A 91 -6.02 18.33 -3.41
C LEU A 91 -6.61 19.52 -4.18
N VAL A 92 -5.76 20.23 -4.91
CA VAL A 92 -6.18 21.36 -5.75
C VAL A 92 -6.04 20.92 -7.20
N GLY A 93 -7.14 20.96 -7.94
CA GLY A 93 -7.21 20.61 -9.35
C GLY A 93 -8.61 20.86 -9.91
N GLU A 94 -8.71 21.03 -11.22
CA GLU A 94 -9.98 21.12 -11.94
C GLU A 94 -10.82 19.88 -11.60
N ARG A 95 -12.04 20.09 -11.09
CA ARG A 95 -13.01 18.99 -11.00
C ARG A 95 -13.37 18.67 -12.45
N TRP A 96 -13.10 17.46 -12.90
CA TRP A 96 -13.60 16.99 -14.20
C TRP A 96 -15.13 17.14 -14.17
N ASN A 97 -15.64 18.08 -14.96
CA ASN A 97 -17.07 18.29 -15.21
C ASN A 97 -17.57 17.25 -16.22
#